data_AF-A0A2K8UBB3-F1
#
_entry.id   AF-A0A2K8UBB3-F1
#
_cell.length_a   1.000
_cell.length_b   1.000
_cell.length_c   1.000
_cell.angle_alpha   90.00
_cell.angle_beta   90.00
_cell.angle_gamma   90.00
#
_symmetry.space_group_name_H-M   'P 1'
#
loop_
_entity.id
_entity.type
_entity.pdbx_description
1 polymer ?
#
loop_
_entity_poly.entity_id
_entity_poly.type
_entity_poly.pdbx_seq_one_letter_code
_entity_poly.pdbx_strand_id
1 'polypeptide(L)'
;MTDWQDRIVCDPDTLFGKPRIKGTRIGVEFLLDRLASGWSHADILESYPHVKQEDLEAVFAFVRDCLKDESFMIKTAAESGKRPGGDDPDNLDDGWT
;
A
#
# COMPACT_ATOMS: atom_id res chain seq x y z
N MET A 1 -21.09 -3.12 -13.44
CA MET A 1 -19.86 -3.90 -13.20
C MET A 1 -18.74 -2.88 -13.28
N THR A 2 -18.13 -2.52 -12.15
CA THR A 2 -17.19 -1.40 -12.11
C THR A 2 -15.84 -1.84 -12.67
N ASP A 3 -15.42 -1.24 -13.79
CA ASP A 3 -14.11 -1.45 -14.40
C ASP A 3 -13.04 -0.75 -13.53
N TRP A 4 -12.45 -1.49 -12.59
CA TRP A 4 -11.44 -0.95 -11.67
C TRP A 4 -10.13 -0.61 -12.40
N GLN A 5 -9.92 -1.14 -13.60
CA GLN A 5 -8.67 -1.05 -14.38
C GLN A 5 -8.30 0.38 -14.79
N ASP A 6 -9.30 1.26 -14.94
CA ASP A 6 -9.06 2.68 -15.23
C ASP A 6 -8.57 3.48 -14.01
N ARG A 7 -8.81 2.95 -12.81
CA ARG A 7 -8.60 3.65 -11.53
C ARG A 7 -7.49 3.04 -10.68
N ILE A 8 -7.30 1.72 -10.71
CA ILE A 8 -6.25 1.04 -9.97
C ILE A 8 -5.13 0.67 -10.93
N VAL A 9 -3.92 1.13 -10.61
CA VAL A 9 -2.72 0.88 -11.40
C VAL A 9 -1.80 -0.05 -10.61
N CYS A 10 -1.36 -1.11 -11.29
CA CYS A 10 -0.36 -2.05 -10.81
C CYS A 10 0.90 -1.89 -11.67
N ASP A 11 1.77 -0.96 -11.30
CA ASP A 11 3.04 -0.74 -11.97
C ASP A 11 4.18 -1.40 -11.15
N PRO A 12 4.99 -2.29 -11.74
CA PRO A 12 6.12 -2.90 -11.03
C PRO A 12 7.17 -1.88 -10.57
N ASP A 13 7.32 -0.78 -11.31
CA ASP A 13 8.32 0.28 -11.03
C ASP A 13 7.91 1.26 -9.94
N THR A 14 6.66 1.20 -9.44
CA THR A 14 6.15 2.19 -8.49
C THR A 14 5.38 1.52 -7.35
N LEU A 15 5.69 1.94 -6.12
CA LEU A 15 5.17 1.33 -4.88
C LEU A 15 5.51 -0.18 -4.77
N PHE A 16 6.68 -0.60 -5.26
CA PHE A 16 7.15 -2.00 -5.19
C PHE A 16 6.18 -3.00 -5.84
N GLY A 17 5.52 -2.60 -6.94
CA GLY A 17 4.52 -3.45 -7.60
C GLY A 17 3.18 -3.55 -6.88
N LYS A 18 2.98 -2.81 -5.78
CA LYS A 18 1.71 -2.81 -5.05
C LYS A 18 0.62 -2.03 -5.83
N PRO A 19 -0.62 -2.55 -5.87
CA PRO A 19 -1.75 -1.87 -6.49
C PRO A 19 -2.03 -0.54 -5.79
N ARG A 20 -2.22 0.54 -6.55
CA ARG A 20 -2.52 1.89 -6.02
C ARG A 20 -3.57 2.62 -6.86
N ILE A 21 -4.18 3.66 -6.29
CA ILE A 21 -5.10 4.53 -7.04
C ILE A 21 -4.29 5.41 -8.02
N LYS A 22 -4.74 5.46 -9.28
CA LYS A 22 -4.17 6.24 -10.38
C LYS A 22 -4.06 7.72 -9.99
N GLY A 23 -2.90 8.32 -10.25
CA GLY A 23 -2.66 9.72 -9.92
C GLY A 23 -2.39 9.98 -8.43
N THR A 24 -2.34 8.94 -7.60
CA THR A 24 -2.03 9.04 -6.18
C THR A 24 -0.85 8.13 -5.81
N ARG A 25 -0.28 8.33 -4.62
CA ARG A 25 0.66 7.38 -3.99
C ARG A 25 -0.01 6.53 -2.91
N ILE A 26 -1.34 6.40 -2.94
CA ILE A 26 -2.12 5.62 -1.99
C ILE A 26 -2.32 4.20 -2.52
N GLY A 27 -1.75 3.23 -1.80
CA GLY A 27 -1.93 1.81 -2.09
C GLY A 27 -3.32 1.32 -1.71
N VAL A 28 -3.82 0.30 -2.43
CA VAL A 28 -5.05 -0.42 -2.10
C VAL A 28 -4.97 -1.01 -0.69
N GLU A 29 -3.85 -1.63 -0.33
CA GLU A 29 -3.58 -2.19 1.00
C GLU A 29 -3.79 -1.14 2.11
N PHE A 30 -3.27 0.07 1.91
CA PHE A 30 -3.40 1.14 2.88
C PHE A 30 -4.87 1.52 3.16
N LEU A 31 -5.69 1.60 2.13
CA LEU A 31 -7.11 1.92 2.29
C LEU A 31 -7.85 0.80 3.01
N LEU A 32 -7.52 -0.46 2.68
CA LEU A 32 -8.08 -1.61 3.38
C LEU A 32 -7.67 -1.64 4.85
N ASP A 33 -6.42 -1.31 5.18
CA ASP A 33 -5.95 -1.20 6.56
C ASP A 33 -6.69 -0.14 7.36
N ARG A 34 -6.99 1.02 6.73
CA ARG A 34 -7.80 2.07 7.38
C ARG A 34 -9.21 1.58 7.67
N LEU A 35 -9.85 0.96 6.67
CA LEU A 35 -11.18 0.38 6.82
C LEU A 35 -11.20 -0.72 7.90
N ALA A 36 -10.18 -1.59 7.92
CA ALA A 36 -10.03 -2.63 8.94
C ALA A 36 -9.77 -2.05 10.35
N SER A 37 -9.14 -0.87 10.42
CA SER A 37 -8.95 -0.12 11.66
C SER A 37 -10.22 0.61 12.14
N GLY A 38 -11.35 0.43 11.46
CA GLY A 38 -12.65 1.01 11.83
C GLY A 38 -12.95 2.37 11.21
N TRP A 39 -12.17 2.80 10.21
CA TRP A 39 -12.46 4.05 9.50
C TRP A 39 -13.67 3.88 8.59
N SER A 40 -14.49 4.93 8.49
CA SER A 40 -15.57 4.99 7.52
C SER A 40 -15.08 5.49 6.16
N HIS A 41 -15.87 5.26 5.10
CA HIS A 41 -15.58 5.84 3.79
C HIS A 41 -15.50 7.37 3.84
N ALA A 42 -16.32 8.02 4.67
CA ALA A 42 -16.32 9.47 4.82
C ALA A 42 -14.98 9.96 5.43
N ASP A 43 -14.46 9.29 6.46
CA ASP A 43 -13.18 9.65 7.10
C ASP A 43 -12.02 9.58 6.10
N ILE A 44 -12.05 8.58 5.21
CA ILE A 44 -11.05 8.42 4.16
C ILE A 44 -11.15 9.54 3.12
N LEU A 45 -12.35 9.87 2.66
CA LEU A 45 -12.55 10.95 1.68
C LEU A 45 -12.21 12.33 2.25
N GLU A 46 -12.46 12.54 3.54
CA GLU A 46 -12.09 13.78 4.24
C GLU A 46 -10.56 13.88 4.42
N SER A 47 -9.90 12.78 4.81
CA SER A 47 -8.46 12.75 5.02
C SER A 47 -7.66 12.78 3.72
N TYR A 48 -8.23 12.23 2.64
CA TYR A 48 -7.58 12.11 1.33
C TYR A 48 -8.48 12.71 0.25
N PRO A 49 -8.49 14.05 0.07
CA PRO A 49 -9.38 14.73 -0.88
C PRO A 49 -9.09 14.40 -2.36
N HIS A 50 -7.98 13.71 -2.63
CA HIS A 50 -7.61 13.20 -3.95
C HIS A 50 -8.16 11.80 -4.22
N VAL A 51 -8.70 11.12 -3.20
CA VAL A 51 -9.44 9.86 -3.33
C VAL A 51 -10.91 10.22 -3.52
N LYS A 52 -11.53 9.63 -4.54
CA LYS A 52 -12.97 9.78 -4.79
C LYS A 52 -13.71 8.54 -4.33
N GLN A 53 -15.02 8.70 -4.11
CA GLN A 53 -15.91 7.58 -3.79
C GLN A 53 -15.78 6.43 -4.80
N GLU A 54 -15.67 6.77 -6.08
CA GLU A 54 -15.53 5.80 -7.16
C GLU A 54 -14.17 5.06 -7.13
N ASP A 55 -13.14 5.67 -6.54
CA ASP A 55 -11.84 5.00 -6.36
C ASP A 55 -11.94 3.95 -5.25
N LEU A 56 -12.71 4.23 -4.18
CA LEU A 56 -13.00 3.25 -3.13
C LEU A 56 -13.80 2.06 -3.69
N GLU A 57 -14.79 2.32 -4.53
CA GLU A 57 -15.53 1.26 -5.22
C GLU A 57 -14.63 0.42 -6.13
N ALA A 58 -13.71 1.06 -6.84
CA ALA A 58 -12.72 0.37 -7.66
C ALA A 58 -11.76 -0.49 -6.82
N VAL A 59 -11.36 -0.03 -5.63
CA VAL A 59 -10.56 -0.81 -4.67
C VAL A 59 -11.27 -2.12 -4.31
N PHE A 60 -12.55 -2.06 -3.92
CA PHE A 60 -13.30 -3.27 -3.59
C PHE A 60 -13.53 -4.18 -4.79
N ALA A 61 -13.78 -3.61 -5.97
CA ALA A 61 -13.94 -4.37 -7.20
C ALA A 61 -12.64 -5.09 -7.60
N PHE A 62 -11.50 -4.42 -7.44
CA PHE A 62 -10.16 -5.01 -7.65
C PHE A 62 -9.93 -6.18 -6.69
N VAL A 63 -10.14 -5.98 -5.38
CA VAL A 63 -9.96 -7.05 -4.38
C VAL A 63 -10.90 -8.23 -4.67
N ARG A 64 -12.17 -7.98 -5.00
CA ARG A 64 -13.12 -9.02 -5.38
C ARG A 64 -12.62 -9.84 -6.57
N ASP A 65 -12.12 -9.19 -7.60
CA ASP A 65 -11.63 -9.88 -8.79
C ASP A 65 -10.32 -10.64 -8.50
N CYS A 66 -9.41 -10.07 -7.70
CA CYS A 66 -8.24 -10.78 -7.20
C CYS A 66 -8.59 -12.01 -6.35
N LEU A 67 -9.69 -11.98 -5.58
CA LEU A 67 -10.15 -13.13 -4.80
C LEU A 67 -10.85 -14.19 -5.65
N LYS A 68 -11.46 -13.80 -6.77
CA LYS A 68 -12.07 -14.73 -7.72
C LYS A 68 -11.02 -15.43 -8.58
N ASP A 69 -9.92 -14.76 -8.83
CA ASP A 69 -8.79 -15.30 -9.56
C ASP A 69 -7.86 -16.05 -8.59
N GLU A 70 -8.01 -17.38 -8.49
CA GLU A 70 -7.17 -18.24 -7.64
C GLU A 70 -5.65 -18.11 -7.92
N SER A 71 -5.24 -17.42 -9.01
CA SER A 71 -3.84 -17.24 -9.38
C SER A 71 -3.14 -16.03 -8.76
N PHE A 72 -3.84 -15.14 -8.04
CA PHE A 72 -3.22 -13.96 -7.43
C PHE A 72 -2.54 -14.27 -6.08
N MET A 73 -1.63 -15.24 -6.11
CA MET A 73 -0.57 -15.39 -5.11
C MET A 73 0.34 -14.16 -5.20
N ILE A 74 0.18 -13.27 -4.23
CA ILE A 74 1.05 -12.13 -3.97
C ILE A 74 2.53 -12.59 -4.03
N LYS A 75 3.23 -12.24 -5.12
CA LYS A 75 4.69 -12.25 -5.12
C LYS A 75 5.18 -11.06 -4.31
N THR A 76 5.11 -11.16 -2.99
CA THR A 76 5.86 -10.30 -2.06
C THR A 76 6.82 -11.19 -1.30
N ALA A 77 8.01 -11.34 -1.88
CA ALA A 77 9.20 -11.82 -1.20
C ALA A 77 10.42 -11.34 -1.98
N ALA A 78 10.78 -10.07 -1.79
CA ALA A 78 12.10 -9.50 -2.07
C ALA A 78 12.04 -8.01 -1.68
N GLU A 79 12.66 -7.47 -0.64
CA GLU A 79 13.62 -7.99 0.33
C GLU A 79 13.39 -7.19 1.61
N SER A 80 13.27 -7.88 2.75
CA SER A 80 13.49 -7.27 4.05
C SER A 80 14.96 -6.87 4.12
N GLY A 81 15.24 -5.61 3.77
CA GLY A 81 16.53 -4.97 4.04
C GLY A 81 16.82 -5.04 5.53
N LYS A 82 17.64 -6.03 5.87
CA LYS A 82 18.32 -6.24 7.14
C LYS A 82 18.76 -4.92 7.76
N ARG A 83 18.20 -4.53 8.91
CA ARG A 83 18.92 -3.57 9.78
C ARG A 83 20.17 -4.31 10.26
N PRO A 84 21.39 -3.80 10.04
CA PRO A 84 22.52 -4.32 10.78
C PRO A 84 22.26 -3.99 12.26
N GLY A 85 21.89 -5.02 13.02
CA GLY A 85 22.13 -5.02 14.45
C GLY A 85 23.64 -4.95 14.65
N GLY A 86 24.09 -3.81 15.15
CA GLY A 86 25.38 -3.61 15.76
C GLY A 86 25.13 -2.85 17.06
N ASP A 87 24.51 -3.53 18.02
CA ASP A 87 24.70 -3.18 19.43
C ASP A 87 26.16 -3.53 19.75
N ASP A 88 27.05 -2.57 19.57
CA ASP A 88 28.37 -2.62 20.18
C ASP A 88 28.42 -1.53 21.27
N PRO A 89 28.16 -1.90 22.53
CA PRO A 89 28.25 -0.96 23.66
C PRO A 89 29.69 -0.58 24.02
N ASP A 90 30.70 -1.03 23.27
CA ASP A 90 32.12 -0.87 23.58
C ASP A 90 32.87 0.12 22.68
N ASN A 91 32.18 0.87 21.80
CA ASN A 91 32.82 1.95 21.03
C ASN A 91 33.00 3.23 21.87
N LEU A 92 33.89 3.14 22.85
CA LEU A 92 34.68 4.24 23.37
C LEU A 92 35.77 4.58 22.35
N ASP A 93 35.54 5.59 21.52
CA ASP A 93 36.61 6.30 20.79
C ASP A 93 36.17 7.78 20.59
N ASP A 94 36.60 8.57 21.58
CA ASP A 94 37.01 9.97 21.60
C ASP A 94 37.02 10.80 20.30
N GLY A 95 36.55 12.05 20.42
CA GLY A 95 37.01 13.15 19.56
C GLY A 95 35.91 14.03 18.96
N TRP A 96 35.38 14.96 19.76
CA TRP A 96 34.74 16.15 19.20
C TRP A 96 35.86 17.07 18.70
N THR A 97 36.12 17.08 17.39
CA THR A 97 36.83 18.15 16.66
C THR A 97 36.26 18.25 15.26
#